data_AF-A0AAX3VDY8-F1
#
_entry.id   AF-A0AAX3VDY8-F1
#
_cell.length_a   1.000
_cell.length_b   1.000
_cell.length_c   1.000
_cell.angle_alpha   90.00
_cell.angle_beta   90.00
_cell.angle_gamma   90.00
#
_symmetry.space_group_name_H-M   'P 1'
#
loop_
_entity.id
_entity.type
_entity.pdbx_description
1 polymer ?
#
loop_
_entity_poly.entity_id
_entity_poly.type
_entity_poly.pdbx_seq_one_letter_code
_entity_poly.pdbx_strand_id
1 'polypeptide(L)'
;MATLIIDSERFKQLRAEQGLDTVQSLAAALGVDKGTASRVLNGKAAPGPHFISSVLLTFPVKFEDVFTIVSGDDHASEAVAPLELAAAS
;
A
#
# COMPACT_ATOMS: atom_id res chain seq x y z
N MET A 1 3.41 18.85 -4.01
CA MET A 1 2.29 18.84 -3.03
C MET A 1 2.34 17.52 -2.29
N ALA A 2 2.11 17.50 -0.97
CA ALA A 2 2.05 16.23 -0.24
C ALA A 2 0.80 15.43 -0.61
N THR A 3 0.92 14.11 -0.67
CA THR A 3 -0.19 13.19 -0.88
C THR A 3 -0.09 12.01 0.05
N LEU A 4 -1.23 11.37 0.33
CA LEU A 4 -1.26 10.10 1.04
C LEU A 4 -1.12 8.96 0.03
N ILE A 5 -0.32 7.96 0.36
CA ILE A 5 -0.21 6.70 -0.36
C ILE A 5 -0.43 5.54 0.59
N ILE A 6 -0.67 4.36 0.00
CA ILE A 6 -0.66 3.09 0.73
C ILE A 6 0.71 2.44 0.58
N ASP A 7 1.25 1.89 1.67
CA ASP A 7 2.42 1.01 1.60
C ASP A 7 1.97 -0.31 0.94
N SER A 8 2.29 -0.45 -0.34
CA SER A 8 1.85 -1.59 -1.15
C SER A 8 2.39 -2.92 -0.65
N GLU A 9 3.62 -2.97 -0.13
CA GLU A 9 4.21 -4.22 0.33
C GLU A 9 3.62 -4.64 1.68
N ARG A 10 3.53 -3.69 2.63
CA ARG A 10 2.89 -3.96 3.91
C ARG A 10 1.42 -4.33 3.74
N PHE A 11 0.71 -3.62 2.87
CA PHE A 11 -0.70 -3.91 2.62
C PHE A 11 -0.91 -5.24 1.88
N LYS A 12 0.00 -5.63 0.99
CA LYS A 12 -0.01 -6.96 0.36
C LYS A 12 0.17 -8.08 1.39
N GLN A 13 1.07 -7.89 2.36
CA GLN A 13 1.26 -8.85 3.45
C GLN A 13 -0.01 -9.01 4.30
N LEU A 14 -0.61 -7.90 4.73
CA LEU A 14 -1.86 -7.90 5.52
C LEU A 14 -3.01 -8.60 4.79
N ARG A 15 -3.11 -8.40 3.48
CA ARG A 15 -4.10 -9.08 2.65
C ARG A 15 -3.88 -10.58 2.61
N ALA A 16 -2.64 -11.04 2.45
CA ALA A 16 -2.31 -12.45 2.43
C ALA A 16 -2.62 -13.13 3.78
N GLU A 17 -2.32 -12.46 4.90
CA GLU A 17 -2.65 -12.94 6.26
C GLU A 17 -4.16 -13.18 6.48
N GLN A 18 -5.02 -12.49 5.71
CA GLN A 18 -6.48 -12.65 5.76
C GLN A 18 -7.07 -13.40 4.55
N GLY A 19 -6.25 -13.95 3.65
CA GLY A 19 -6.74 -14.65 2.44
C GLY A 19 -7.42 -13.73 1.41
N LEU A 20 -7.06 -12.44 1.39
CA LEU A 20 -7.59 -11.42 0.47
C LEU A 20 -6.66 -11.21 -0.75
N ASP A 21 -6.26 -12.30 -1.40
CA ASP A 21 -5.21 -12.31 -2.43
C ASP A 21 -5.62 -11.60 -3.73
N THR A 22 -6.92 -11.55 -4.01
CA THR A 22 -7.44 -10.91 -5.23
C THR A 22 -7.92 -9.49 -4.96
N VAL A 23 -7.83 -8.62 -5.97
CA VAL A 23 -8.39 -7.26 -5.89
C VAL A 23 -9.91 -7.29 -5.70
N GLN A 24 -10.58 -8.33 -6.21
CA GLN A 24 -12.03 -8.49 -6.07
C GLN A 24 -12.44 -8.86 -4.65
N SER A 25 -11.76 -9.83 -4.01
CA SER A 25 -12.02 -10.20 -2.62
C SER A 25 -11.71 -9.05 -1.67
N LEU A 26 -10.62 -8.31 -1.92
CA LEU A 26 -10.31 -7.08 -1.18
C LEU A 26 -11.42 -6.04 -1.33
N ALA A 27 -11.83 -5.73 -2.56
CA ALA A 27 -12.86 -4.72 -2.81
C ALA A 27 -14.17 -5.05 -2.09
N ALA A 28 -14.57 -6.33 -2.10
CA ALA A 28 -15.71 -6.82 -1.36
C ALA A 28 -15.55 -6.66 0.16
N ALA A 29 -14.37 -7.01 0.72
CA ALA A 29 -14.09 -6.87 2.14
C ALA A 29 -14.11 -5.41 2.62
N LEU A 30 -13.64 -4.48 1.77
CA LEU A 30 -13.60 -3.05 2.07
C LEU A 30 -14.91 -2.30 1.76
N GLY A 31 -15.86 -2.94 1.07
CA GLY A 31 -17.10 -2.29 0.63
C GLY A 31 -16.92 -1.25 -0.48
N VAL A 32 -15.88 -1.40 -1.32
CA VAL A 32 -15.58 -0.48 -2.43
C VAL A 32 -15.69 -1.18 -3.78
N ASP A 33 -15.78 -0.43 -4.88
CA ASP A 33 -15.71 -1.03 -6.21
C ASP A 33 -14.27 -1.48 -6.56
N LYS A 34 -14.17 -2.51 -7.41
CA LYS A 34 -12.90 -3.09 -7.86
C LYS A 34 -11.98 -2.05 -8.53
N GLY A 35 -12.55 -1.09 -9.26
CA GLY A 35 -11.80 -0.05 -9.95
C GLY A 35 -11.13 0.92 -8.97
N THR A 36 -11.83 1.29 -7.89
CA THR A 36 -11.30 2.09 -6.79
C THR A 36 -10.18 1.36 -6.05
N ALA A 37 -10.40 0.10 -5.66
CA ALA A 37 -9.35 -0.71 -5.03
C ALA A 37 -8.10 -0.81 -5.92
N SER A 38 -8.29 -1.11 -7.21
CA SER A 38 -7.19 -1.20 -8.18
C SER A 38 -6.42 0.12 -8.34
N ARG A 39 -7.13 1.26 -8.43
CA ARG A 39 -6.45 2.56 -8.59
C ARG A 39 -5.62 2.94 -7.38
N VAL A 40 -6.13 2.70 -6.16
CA VAL A 40 -5.38 2.97 -4.93
C VAL A 40 -4.15 2.07 -4.82
N LEU A 41 -4.31 0.76 -5.03
CA LEU A 41 -3.20 -0.20 -4.97
C LEU A 41 -2.08 0.07 -5.98
N ASN A 42 -2.43 0.64 -7.15
CA ASN A 42 -1.46 0.96 -8.20
C ASN A 42 -0.97 2.42 -8.13
N GLY A 43 -1.27 3.15 -7.05
CA GLY A 43 -0.89 4.56 -6.90
C GLY A 43 -1.53 5.53 -7.90
N LYS A 44 -2.55 5.09 -8.64
CA LYS A 44 -3.28 5.93 -9.62
C LYS A 44 -4.34 6.82 -8.97
N ALA A 45 -4.64 6.61 -7.70
CA ALA A 45 -5.49 7.45 -6.88
C ALA A 45 -4.99 7.41 -5.43
N ALA A 46 -5.02 8.55 -4.75
CA ALA A 46 -4.81 8.58 -3.31
C ALA A 46 -5.97 7.86 -2.59
N PRO A 47 -5.70 7.15 -1.47
CA PRO A 47 -6.75 6.57 -0.66
C PRO A 47 -7.61 7.68 -0.04
N GLY A 48 -8.91 7.65 -0.31
CA GLY A 48 -9.87 8.59 0.28
C GLY A 48 -10.34 8.17 1.69
N PRO A 49 -11.04 9.04 2.43
CA PRO A 49 -11.47 8.78 3.81
C PRO A 49 -12.22 7.46 4.00
N HIS A 50 -13.12 7.11 3.07
CA HIS A 50 -13.89 5.86 3.16
C HIS A 50 -12.99 4.62 3.00
N PHE A 51 -12.06 4.65 2.05
CA PHE A 51 -11.10 3.55 1.84
C PHE A 51 -10.23 3.34 3.07
N ILE A 52 -9.72 4.44 3.64
CA ILE A 52 -8.91 4.43 4.87
C ILE A 52 -9.70 3.82 6.03
N SER A 53 -10.92 4.31 6.28
CA SER A 53 -11.75 3.80 7.37
C SER A 53 -12.06 2.31 7.23
N SER A 54 -12.36 1.85 6.01
CA SER A 54 -12.63 0.43 5.77
C SER A 54 -11.39 -0.42 6.04
N VAL A 55 -10.20 0.02 5.59
CA VAL A 55 -8.94 -0.69 5.88
C VAL A 55 -8.71 -0.83 7.38
N LEU A 56 -8.86 0.25 8.15
CA LEU A 56 -8.62 0.22 9.60
C LEU A 56 -9.67 -0.59 10.39
N LEU A 57 -10.85 -0.80 9.82
CA LEU A 57 -11.89 -1.64 10.43
C LEU A 57 -11.75 -3.12 10.02
N THR A 58 -11.23 -3.40 8.83
CA THR A 58 -11.03 -4.77 8.31
C THR A 58 -9.75 -5.41 8.83
N PHE A 59 -8.68 -4.62 8.97
CA PHE A 59 -7.36 -5.12 9.37
C PHE A 59 -7.02 -4.65 10.79
N PRO A 60 -6.40 -5.51 11.63
CA PRO A 60 -5.99 -5.15 12.99
C PRO A 60 -4.69 -4.32 12.97
N VAL A 61 -4.75 -3.12 12.39
CA VAL A 61 -3.60 -2.24 12.14
C VAL A 61 -3.93 -0.79 12.46
N LYS A 62 -2.90 0.02 12.70
CA LYS A 62 -3.02 1.46 12.84
C LYS A 62 -2.87 2.15 11.48
N PHE A 63 -3.17 3.44 11.45
CA PHE A 63 -3.05 4.26 10.25
C PHE A 63 -1.60 4.28 9.73
N GLU A 64 -0.64 4.54 10.62
CA GLU A 64 0.78 4.65 10.32
C GLU A 64 1.42 3.32 9.88
N ASP A 65 0.75 2.18 10.11
CA ASP A 65 1.23 0.87 9.65
C ASP A 65 0.97 0.63 8.16
N VAL A 66 0.09 1.43 7.53
CA VAL A 66 -0.42 1.17 6.17
C VAL A 66 -0.37 2.39 5.26
N PHE A 67 -0.49 3.59 5.82
CA PHE A 67 -0.59 4.82 5.05
C PHE A 67 0.60 5.73 5.33
N THR A 68 1.21 6.24 4.26
CA THR A 68 2.37 7.13 4.32
C THR A 68 2.04 8.45 3.62
N ILE A 69 2.44 9.58 4.22
CA ILE A 69 2.38 10.89 3.58
C ILE A 69 3.70 11.10 2.85
N VAL A 70 3.64 11.29 1.54
CA VAL A 70 4.82 11.59 0.71
C VAL A 70 4.74 13.02 0.19
N SER A 71 5.87 13.72 0.21
CA SER A 71 6.02 15.04 -0.38
C SER A 71 6.35 14.92 -1.87
N GLY A 72 6.05 15.96 -2.64
CA GLY A 72 6.29 15.96 -4.10
C GLY A 72 7.76 15.77 -4.51
N ASP A 73 8.69 15.93 -3.56
CA ASP A 73 10.14 15.81 -3.76
C ASP A 73 10.68 14.42 -3.37
N ASP A 74 9.85 13.55 -2.78
CA ASP A 74 10.25 12.20 -2.33
C ASP A 74 10.34 11.17 -3.49
N HIS A 75 10.24 11.62 -4.74
CA HIS A 75 10.30 10.76 -5.93
C HIS A 75 11.72 10.49 -6.46
N ALA A 76 12.76 10.61 -5.63
CA ALA A 76 14.12 10.25 -6.02
C ALA A 76 14.96 9.71 -4.85
N SER A 77 14.57 8.59 -4.22
CA SER A 77 15.54 7.61 -3.70
C SER A 77 14.85 6.39 -3.13
N GLU A 78 14.61 5.38 -3.97
CA GLU A 78 14.79 3.99 -3.54
C GLU A 78 15.18 3.11 -4.74
N ALA A 79 16.39 3.37 -5.25
CA ALA A 79 17.22 2.32 -5.82
C ALA A 79 18.27 1.97 -4.77
N VAL A 80 17.87 1.24 -3.73
CA VAL A 80 18.84 0.52 -2.90
C VAL A 80 19.25 -0.69 -3.72
N ALA A 81 20.44 -0.64 -4.33
CA ALA A 81 21.12 -1.82 -4.80
C ALA A 81 21.85 -2.46 -3.61
N PRO A 82 21.49 -3.67 -3.15
CA PRO A 82 22.39 -4.46 -2.34
C PRO A 82 23.16 -5.38 -3.29
N LEU A 83 24.41 -5.05 -3.57
CA LEU A 83 25.43 -6.05 -3.86
C LEU A 83 26.76 -5.47 -3.40
N GLU A 84 27.11 -5.81 -2.16
CA GLU A 84 28.50 -5.97 -1.77
C GLU A 84 29.24 -6.66 -2.91
N LEU A 85 30.23 -5.96 -3.45
CA LEU A 85 31.18 -6.53 -4.39
C LEU A 85 31.89 -7.69 -3.69
N ALA A 86 31.70 -8.86 -4.27
CA ALA A 86 32.27 -10.12 -3.90
C ALA A 86 33.81 -10.07 -3.76
N ALA A 87 34.27 -10.93 -2.87
CA ALA A 87 35.42 -11.81 -3.05
C ALA A 87 36.82 -11.17 -3.22
N ALA A 88 37.65 -11.43 -2.21
CA ALA A 88 38.88 -12.19 -2.36
C ALA A 88 39.56 -12.14 -3.73
N SER A 89 40.69 -11.43 -3.79
CA SER A 89 41.96 -11.93 -4.35
C SER A 89 43.10 -11.06 -3.82
#